data_AF-A0A3N5TYN8-F1
#
_entry.id   AF-A0A3N5TYN8-F1
#
_cell.length_a   1.000
_cell.length_b   1.000
_cell.length_c   1.000
_cell.angle_alpha   90.00
_cell.angle_beta   90.00
_cell.angle_gamma   90.00
#
_symmetry.space_group_name_H-M   'P 1'
#
loop_
_entity.id
_entity.type
_entity.pdbx_description
1 polymer ?
#
loop_
_entity_poly.entity_id
_entity_poly.type
_entity_poly.pdbx_seq_one_letter_code
_entity_poly.pdbx_strand_id
1 'polypeptide(L)'
;IAEVKATQKRYLSGMSSEVKGYQLDSCFGPGGCPNRAYSGDALSKRIESLLKQEDLLGFLKNNAKSDLKFHHEFRITFSDCPNACSQPQIKDIGIIGAVVPLITEEKCTLCKACVESCAEKAVSVDKNREMPIINSDLCLKCGKCVAACPTGTIASGKKGFRVLLGGKLGRRPRLARELGCILTDDKAFEIVKECINLYKRKSTGGKRFAEILDDADFNELEGRFCG
;
A
#
# COMPACT_ATOMS: atom_id res chain seq x y z
N ILE A 1 -15.15 11.72 38.58
CA ILE A 1 -15.77 12.40 37.40
C ILE A 1 -15.06 13.71 37.05
N ALA A 2 -14.81 14.63 37.99
CA ALA A 2 -14.11 15.89 37.72
C ALA A 2 -12.68 15.69 37.20
N GLU A 3 -11.94 14.73 37.76
CA GLU A 3 -10.58 14.39 37.36
C GLU A 3 -10.52 13.78 35.94
N VAL A 4 -11.44 12.86 35.62
CA VAL A 4 -11.60 12.32 34.25
C VAL A 4 -11.91 13.44 33.25
N LYS A 5 -12.80 14.38 33.59
CA LYS A 5 -13.10 15.54 32.74
C LYS A 5 -11.92 16.49 32.58
N ALA A 6 -11.10 16.66 33.62
CA ALA A 6 -9.89 17.48 33.57
C ALA A 6 -8.79 16.83 32.71
N THR A 7 -8.59 15.52 32.82
CA THR A 7 -7.67 14.73 31.98
C THR A 7 -8.14 14.72 30.52
N GLN A 8 -9.44 14.52 30.28
CA GLN A 8 -10.04 14.61 28.95
C GLN A 8 -9.86 16.00 28.35
N LYS A 9 -10.08 17.06 29.14
CA LYS A 9 -9.88 18.46 28.70
C LYS A 9 -8.42 18.74 28.38
N ARG A 10 -7.46 18.31 29.20
CA ARG A 10 -6.02 18.44 28.95
C ARG A 10 -5.58 17.70 27.69
N TYR A 11 -6.02 16.46 27.52
CA TYR A 11 -5.72 15.64 26.35
C TYR A 11 -6.29 16.28 25.07
N LEU A 12 -7.57 16.70 25.09
CA LEU A 12 -8.20 17.38 23.96
C LEU A 12 -7.57 18.74 23.64
N SER A 13 -7.10 19.50 24.65
CA SER A 13 -6.41 20.77 24.45
C SER A 13 -4.96 20.61 23.96
N GLY A 14 -4.32 19.47 24.23
CA GLY A 14 -2.96 19.16 23.80
C GLY A 14 -2.88 18.38 22.48
N MET A 15 -3.98 17.80 22.02
CA MET A 15 -3.99 16.91 20.85
C MET A 15 -3.48 17.58 19.57
N SER A 16 -3.72 18.87 19.38
CA SER A 16 -3.20 19.62 18.22
C SER A 16 -1.68 19.74 18.22
N SER A 17 -1.03 19.67 19.39
CA SER A 17 0.43 19.69 19.53
C SER A 17 1.09 18.33 19.25
N GLU A 18 0.32 17.25 19.29
CA GLU A 18 0.79 15.88 18.97
C GLU A 18 0.67 15.53 17.48
N VAL A 19 -0.07 16.34 16.70
CA VAL A 19 -0.20 16.16 15.25
C VAL A 19 1.13 16.46 14.57
N LYS A 20 1.66 15.47 13.84
CA LYS A 20 2.92 15.56 13.08
C LYS A 20 2.68 15.98 11.62
N GLY A 21 1.42 15.94 11.19
CA GLY A 21 0.97 16.25 9.84
C GLY A 21 0.90 15.03 8.91
N TYR A 22 1.61 13.95 9.24
CA TYR A 22 1.53 12.69 8.53
C TYR A 22 1.70 11.47 9.45
N GLN A 23 1.27 10.31 8.96
CA GLN A 23 1.55 9.00 9.53
C GLN A 23 2.22 8.13 8.46
N LEU A 24 3.31 7.48 8.85
CA LEU A 24 3.99 6.48 8.04
C LEU A 24 4.12 5.20 8.86
N ASP A 25 3.28 4.22 8.57
CA ASP A 25 3.24 2.95 9.31
C ASP A 25 3.70 1.80 8.42
N SER A 26 4.29 0.76 9.01
CA SER A 26 4.63 -0.49 8.31
C SER A 26 4.11 -1.72 9.05
N CYS A 27 3.92 -2.81 8.31
CA CYS A 27 3.64 -4.12 8.90
C CYS A 27 4.88 -4.69 9.63
N PHE A 28 4.76 -5.87 10.24
CA PHE A 28 5.87 -6.58 10.88
C PHE A 28 6.94 -7.13 9.90
N GLY A 29 6.86 -6.80 8.60
CA GLY A 29 7.81 -7.19 7.56
C GLY A 29 9.29 -6.99 7.95
N PRO A 30 9.71 -5.77 8.32
CA PRO A 30 11.09 -5.48 8.72
C PRO A 30 11.58 -6.32 9.92
N GLY A 31 10.66 -6.83 10.75
CA GLY A 31 10.95 -7.71 11.88
C GLY A 31 11.19 -9.18 11.52
N GLY A 32 11.21 -9.53 10.22
CA GLY A 32 11.50 -10.89 9.76
C GLY A 32 10.28 -11.76 9.46
N CYS A 33 9.14 -11.15 9.09
CA CYS A 33 7.94 -11.90 8.73
C CYS A 33 8.21 -12.91 7.58
N PRO A 34 7.77 -14.18 7.67
CA PRO A 34 8.00 -15.19 6.64
C PRO A 34 7.12 -15.02 5.39
N ASN A 35 6.16 -14.09 5.43
CA ASN A 35 5.19 -13.87 4.34
C ASN A 35 5.58 -12.75 3.39
N ARG A 36 6.72 -12.07 3.61
CA ARG A 36 7.22 -11.00 2.75
C ARG A 36 7.31 -11.48 1.30
N ALA A 37 6.59 -10.81 0.41
CA ALA A 37 6.70 -11.00 -1.03
C ALA A 37 7.78 -10.08 -1.61
N TYR A 38 7.80 -8.81 -1.17
CA TYR A 38 8.79 -7.82 -1.58
C TYR A 38 9.03 -6.82 -0.43
N SER A 39 10.28 -6.46 -0.16
CA SER A 39 10.63 -5.58 0.96
C SER A 39 10.43 -4.11 0.58
N GLY A 40 9.70 -3.35 1.41
CA GLY A 40 9.57 -1.91 1.31
C GLY A 40 10.59 -1.08 2.11
N ASP A 41 11.60 -1.71 2.73
CA ASP A 41 12.42 -1.06 3.77
C ASP A 41 13.18 0.19 3.26
N ALA A 42 13.81 0.07 2.09
CA ALA A 42 14.56 1.17 1.47
C ALA A 42 13.62 2.30 1.00
N LEU A 43 12.53 1.93 0.32
CA LEU A 43 11.52 2.88 -0.15
C LEU A 43 10.87 3.64 1.02
N SER A 44 10.56 2.95 2.13
CA SER A 44 9.98 3.56 3.32
C SER A 44 10.88 4.65 3.90
N LYS A 45 12.20 4.42 3.99
CA LYS A 45 13.18 5.44 4.46
C LYS A 45 13.25 6.65 3.52
N ARG A 46 13.16 6.41 2.21
CA ARG A 46 13.15 7.45 1.19
C ARG A 46 11.88 8.31 1.29
N ILE A 47 10.71 7.68 1.46
CA ILE A 47 9.44 8.37 1.68
C ILE A 47 9.45 9.15 3.00
N GLU A 48 10.00 8.59 4.08
CA GLU A 48 10.09 9.31 5.36
C GLU A 48 10.91 10.60 5.22
N SER A 49 12.02 10.54 4.49
CA SER A 49 12.85 11.72 4.19
C SER A 49 12.07 12.76 3.38
N LEU A 50 11.30 12.33 2.37
CA LEU A 50 10.41 13.20 1.61
C LEU A 50 9.36 13.86 2.51
N LEU A 51 8.64 13.10 3.32
CA LEU A 51 7.58 13.62 4.19
C LEU A 51 8.10 14.68 5.19
N LYS A 52 9.34 14.52 5.67
CA LYS A 52 10.00 15.53 6.52
C LYS A 52 10.29 16.83 5.76
N GLN A 53 10.66 16.74 4.48
CA GLN A 53 10.93 17.90 3.62
C GLN A 53 9.64 18.64 3.21
N GLU A 54 8.53 17.92 3.07
CA GLU A 54 7.27 18.47 2.57
C GLU A 54 6.51 19.33 3.61
N ASP A 55 6.91 19.37 4.87
CA ASP A 55 6.24 20.15 5.95
C ASP A 55 4.69 20.10 5.91
N LEU A 56 4.15 18.89 5.95
CA LEU A 56 2.69 18.69 5.92
C LEU A 56 1.99 19.27 7.15
N LEU A 57 2.69 19.42 8.27
CA LEU A 57 2.17 20.07 9.47
C LEU A 57 1.92 21.55 9.25
N GLY A 58 2.91 22.29 8.71
CA GLY A 58 2.76 23.69 8.35
C GLY A 58 1.64 23.88 7.32
N PHE A 59 1.61 23.04 6.29
CA PHE A 59 0.54 23.02 5.29
C PHE A 59 -0.85 22.88 5.94
N LEU A 60 -1.03 21.91 6.83
CA LEU A 60 -2.30 21.65 7.50
C LEU A 60 -2.72 22.81 8.41
N LYS A 61 -1.79 23.41 9.16
CA LYS A 61 -2.07 24.56 10.03
C LYS A 61 -2.59 25.75 9.24
N ASN A 62 -2.07 25.97 8.03
CA ASN A 62 -2.47 27.08 7.17
C ASN A 62 -3.80 26.85 6.44
N ASN A 63 -4.22 25.58 6.26
CA ASN A 63 -5.38 25.23 5.44
C ASN A 63 -6.57 24.66 6.22
N ALA A 64 -6.42 24.37 7.52
CA ALA A 64 -7.50 23.86 8.35
C ALA A 64 -8.42 24.99 8.84
N LYS A 65 -9.73 24.72 8.89
CA LYS A 65 -10.75 25.64 9.43
C LYS A 65 -10.88 25.59 10.95
N SER A 66 -10.20 24.65 11.59
CA SER A 66 -10.27 24.40 13.02
C SER A 66 -8.95 23.81 13.51
N ASP A 67 -8.82 23.67 14.82
CA ASP A 67 -7.68 22.97 15.43
C ASP A 67 -7.43 21.60 14.79
N LEU A 68 -6.15 21.29 14.62
CA LEU A 68 -5.72 20.02 14.04
C LEU A 68 -5.99 18.86 14.99
N LYS A 69 -6.30 17.71 14.37
CA LYS A 69 -6.62 16.44 15.02
C LYS A 69 -5.98 15.33 14.20
N PHE A 70 -5.78 14.15 14.79
CA PHE A 70 -5.15 13.00 14.11
C PHE A 70 -5.83 12.54 12.81
N HIS A 71 -7.12 12.85 12.62
CA HIS A 71 -7.80 12.50 11.39
C HIS A 71 -7.49 13.43 10.22
N HIS A 72 -6.78 14.56 10.44
CA HIS A 72 -6.29 15.42 9.36
C HIS A 72 -4.96 14.94 8.77
N GLU A 73 -4.21 14.11 9.51
CA GLU A 73 -2.89 13.65 9.06
C GLU A 73 -2.99 12.84 7.76
N PHE A 74 -2.05 13.11 6.86
CA PHE A 74 -1.87 12.35 5.62
C PHE A 74 -1.26 10.98 5.93
N ARG A 75 -1.87 9.88 5.48
CA ARG A 75 -1.50 8.54 5.93
C ARG A 75 -0.93 7.70 4.80
N ILE A 76 0.31 7.25 4.97
CA ILE A 76 0.98 6.30 4.10
C ILE A 76 1.24 5.02 4.89
N THR A 77 1.08 3.86 4.25
CA THR A 77 1.49 2.60 4.88
C THR A 77 2.11 1.60 3.93
N PHE A 78 2.95 0.73 4.50
CA PHE A 78 3.63 -0.38 3.84
C PHE A 78 3.19 -1.73 4.38
N SER A 79 2.88 -2.65 3.48
CA SER A 79 2.78 -4.08 3.75
C SER A 79 3.65 -4.85 2.77
N ASP A 80 4.62 -5.63 3.25
CA ASP A 80 5.53 -6.36 2.37
C ASP A 80 4.88 -7.54 1.63
N CYS A 81 3.59 -7.80 1.87
CA CYS A 81 2.84 -8.87 1.22
C CYS A 81 1.32 -8.60 1.17
N PRO A 82 0.57 -9.39 0.38
CA PRO A 82 -0.88 -9.24 0.23
C PRO A 82 -1.73 -9.46 1.49
N ASN A 83 -1.17 -10.04 2.56
CA ASN A 83 -1.88 -10.15 3.86
C ASN A 83 -2.20 -8.78 4.44
N ALA A 84 -1.51 -7.72 3.99
CA ALA A 84 -1.92 -6.34 4.20
C ALA A 84 -2.11 -5.96 5.68
N CYS A 85 -1.27 -6.48 6.60
CA CYS A 85 -1.47 -6.34 8.04
C CYS A 85 -1.49 -4.89 8.54
N SER A 86 -0.86 -3.96 7.80
CA SER A 86 -0.85 -2.53 8.11
C SER A 86 -2.07 -1.75 7.57
N GLN A 87 -3.04 -2.47 7.00
CA GLN A 87 -4.32 -1.96 6.51
C GLN A 87 -4.20 -0.93 5.36
N PRO A 88 -3.42 -1.19 4.30
CA PRO A 88 -3.24 -0.30 3.14
C PRO A 88 -4.54 0.12 2.45
N GLN A 89 -5.58 -0.70 2.51
CA GLN A 89 -6.88 -0.45 1.86
C GLN A 89 -7.64 0.75 2.45
N ILE A 90 -7.24 1.24 3.63
CA ILE A 90 -7.95 2.31 4.36
C ILE A 90 -7.07 3.52 4.69
N LYS A 91 -5.90 3.62 4.06
CA LYS A 91 -4.97 4.76 4.17
C LYS A 91 -4.99 5.59 2.89
N ASP A 92 -4.47 6.83 2.96
CA ASP A 92 -4.44 7.71 1.78
C ASP A 92 -3.55 7.12 0.69
N ILE A 93 -2.43 6.50 1.07
CA ILE A 93 -1.57 5.70 0.19
C ILE A 93 -1.25 4.37 0.89
N GLY A 94 -1.54 3.25 0.23
CA GLY A 94 -1.17 1.90 0.64
C GLY A 94 -0.20 1.28 -0.34
N ILE A 95 0.94 0.76 0.14
CA ILE A 95 1.99 0.17 -0.68
C ILE A 95 2.13 -1.30 -0.28
N ILE A 96 1.87 -2.21 -1.22
CA ILE A 96 1.85 -3.66 -0.98
C ILE A 96 2.92 -4.36 -1.82
N GLY A 97 3.88 -5.03 -1.17
CA GLY A 97 4.90 -5.83 -1.84
C GLY A 97 4.30 -6.98 -2.64
N ALA A 98 4.79 -7.18 -3.86
CA ALA A 98 4.25 -8.14 -4.82
C ALA A 98 5.33 -8.78 -5.70
N VAL A 99 5.09 -10.04 -6.05
CA VAL A 99 5.87 -10.84 -7.01
C VAL A 99 4.88 -11.53 -7.94
N VAL A 100 4.91 -11.17 -9.22
CA VAL A 100 4.08 -11.79 -10.26
C VAL A 100 4.72 -13.12 -10.65
N PRO A 101 4.06 -14.27 -10.46
CA PRO A 101 4.56 -15.54 -10.97
C PRO A 101 4.45 -15.60 -12.51
N LEU A 102 5.45 -16.17 -13.17
CA LEU A 102 5.46 -16.45 -14.61
C LEU A 102 5.73 -17.92 -14.86
N ILE A 103 5.08 -18.49 -15.88
CA ILE A 103 5.37 -19.82 -16.38
C ILE A 103 6.54 -19.72 -17.36
N THR A 104 7.58 -20.53 -17.16
CA THR A 104 8.76 -20.61 -18.03
C THR A 104 8.67 -21.82 -18.95
N GLU A 105 9.70 -22.02 -19.79
CA GLU A 105 9.84 -23.20 -20.64
C GLU A 105 10.43 -24.42 -19.89
N GLU A 106 10.78 -24.26 -18.60
CA GLU A 106 11.36 -25.33 -17.80
C GLU A 106 10.35 -26.46 -17.53
N LYS A 107 10.81 -27.70 -17.65
CA LYS A 107 9.97 -28.89 -17.53
C LYS A 107 9.37 -29.02 -16.12
N CYS A 108 8.05 -29.19 -16.06
CA CYS A 108 7.35 -29.47 -14.81
C CYS A 108 7.51 -30.94 -14.41
N THR A 109 7.74 -31.20 -13.12
CA THR A 109 7.73 -32.56 -12.56
C THR A 109 6.36 -33.01 -12.03
N LEU A 110 5.34 -32.16 -12.16
CA LEU A 110 3.98 -32.42 -11.63
C LEU A 110 3.91 -32.71 -10.13
N CYS A 111 4.90 -32.24 -9.36
CA CYS A 111 4.96 -32.45 -7.90
C CYS A 111 3.86 -31.72 -7.10
N LYS A 112 3.14 -30.78 -7.73
CA LYS A 112 2.04 -29.98 -7.16
C LYS A 112 2.40 -29.07 -5.98
N ALA A 113 3.67 -28.92 -5.61
CA ALA A 113 4.11 -28.01 -4.54
C ALA A 113 3.60 -26.57 -4.71
N CYS A 114 3.55 -26.07 -5.94
CA CYS A 114 3.00 -24.74 -6.24
C CYS A 114 1.49 -24.63 -5.96
N VAL A 115 0.73 -25.70 -6.22
CA VAL A 115 -0.72 -25.78 -5.95
C VAL A 115 -0.95 -25.77 -4.43
N GLU A 116 -0.21 -26.59 -3.69
CA GLU A 116 -0.31 -26.70 -2.23
C GLU A 116 0.08 -25.40 -1.51
N SER A 117 1.09 -24.70 -2.03
CA SER A 117 1.55 -23.42 -1.47
C SER A 117 0.58 -22.25 -1.69
N CYS A 118 -0.42 -22.39 -2.58
CA CYS A 118 -1.29 -21.29 -2.99
C CYS A 118 -2.55 -21.23 -2.14
N ALA A 119 -2.54 -20.36 -1.11
CA ALA A 119 -3.70 -20.12 -0.25
C ALA A 119 -4.96 -19.68 -1.02
N GLU A 120 -4.78 -18.96 -2.12
CA GLU A 120 -5.86 -18.43 -2.98
C GLU A 120 -6.40 -19.44 -3.98
N LYS A 121 -5.82 -20.64 -4.05
CA LYS A 121 -6.15 -21.68 -5.04
C LYS A 121 -6.06 -21.15 -6.49
N ALA A 122 -5.18 -20.19 -6.73
CA ALA A 122 -4.94 -19.58 -8.03
C ALA A 122 -4.08 -20.46 -8.95
N VAL A 123 -3.41 -21.49 -8.43
CA VAL A 123 -2.54 -22.38 -9.21
C VAL A 123 -3.21 -23.74 -9.37
N SER A 124 -3.25 -24.24 -10.60
CA SER A 124 -3.68 -25.60 -10.95
C SER A 124 -2.70 -26.22 -11.95
N VAL A 125 -2.91 -27.49 -12.31
CA VAL A 125 -2.08 -28.19 -13.31
C VAL A 125 -2.98 -28.64 -14.47
N ASP A 126 -2.60 -28.28 -15.68
CA ASP A 126 -3.17 -28.82 -16.89
C ASP A 126 -2.65 -30.23 -17.11
N LYS A 127 -3.54 -31.23 -17.07
CA LYS A 127 -3.16 -32.64 -17.26
C LYS A 127 -2.76 -32.96 -18.70
N ASN A 128 -3.23 -32.19 -19.68
CA ASN A 128 -2.92 -32.44 -21.09
C ASN A 128 -1.57 -31.83 -21.48
N ARG A 129 -1.25 -30.66 -20.91
CA ARG A 129 0.00 -29.95 -21.18
C ARG A 129 1.12 -30.29 -20.20
N GLU A 130 0.81 -31.00 -19.12
CA GLU A 130 1.72 -31.29 -18.01
C GLU A 130 2.37 -30.01 -17.43
N MET A 131 1.63 -28.90 -17.41
CA MET A 131 2.14 -27.59 -17.00
C MET A 131 1.21 -26.91 -15.99
N PRO A 132 1.76 -26.06 -15.09
CA PRO A 132 0.93 -25.28 -14.19
C PRO A 132 0.18 -24.17 -14.94
N ILE A 133 -1.06 -23.92 -14.51
CA ILE A 133 -1.88 -22.78 -14.91
C ILE A 133 -2.02 -21.86 -13.71
N ILE A 134 -1.91 -20.55 -13.94
CA ILE A 134 -2.14 -19.52 -12.93
C ILE A 134 -3.39 -18.73 -13.33
N ASN A 135 -4.41 -18.76 -12.49
CA ASN A 135 -5.57 -17.89 -12.60
C ASN A 135 -5.21 -16.51 -12.04
N SER A 136 -5.07 -15.54 -12.94
CA SER A 136 -4.72 -14.16 -12.59
C SER A 136 -5.76 -13.45 -11.74
N ASP A 137 -7.04 -13.81 -11.83
CA ASP A 137 -8.14 -13.17 -11.09
C ASP A 137 -8.11 -13.54 -9.60
N LEU A 138 -7.60 -14.74 -9.28
CA LEU A 138 -7.40 -15.21 -7.91
C LEU A 138 -6.01 -14.89 -7.36
N CYS A 139 -5.02 -14.64 -8.23
CA CYS A 139 -3.64 -14.48 -7.82
C CYS A 139 -3.41 -13.13 -7.13
N LEU A 140 -3.11 -13.17 -5.83
CA LEU A 140 -2.72 -11.98 -5.06
C LEU A 140 -1.27 -11.54 -5.26
N LYS A 141 -0.49 -12.23 -6.12
CA LYS A 141 0.91 -11.90 -6.44
C LYS A 141 1.84 -11.99 -5.21
N CYS A 142 1.66 -13.01 -4.37
CA CYS A 142 2.47 -13.22 -3.15
C CYS A 142 3.79 -13.96 -3.40
N GLY A 143 3.99 -14.56 -4.58
CA GLY A 143 5.22 -15.27 -4.95
C GLY A 143 5.46 -16.62 -4.27
N LYS A 144 4.56 -17.12 -3.41
CA LYS A 144 4.75 -18.40 -2.71
C LYS A 144 4.92 -19.60 -3.65
N CYS A 145 4.17 -19.63 -4.75
CA CYS A 145 4.30 -20.67 -5.76
C CYS A 145 5.64 -20.64 -6.50
N VAL A 146 6.28 -19.47 -6.61
CA VAL A 146 7.63 -19.33 -7.20
C VAL A 146 8.65 -19.98 -6.28
N ALA A 147 8.62 -19.65 -4.98
CA ALA A 147 9.52 -20.24 -3.99
C ALA A 147 9.33 -21.76 -3.83
N ALA A 148 8.10 -22.25 -4.03
CA ALA A 148 7.76 -23.66 -3.92
C ALA A 148 8.14 -24.50 -5.16
N CYS A 149 8.44 -23.88 -6.30
CA CYS A 149 8.70 -24.62 -7.54
C CYS A 149 10.18 -25.04 -7.63
N PRO A 150 10.51 -26.34 -7.50
CA PRO A 150 11.90 -26.79 -7.49
C PRO A 150 12.57 -26.78 -8.87
N THR A 151 11.77 -26.81 -9.94
CA THR A 151 12.24 -26.89 -11.33
C THR A 151 12.42 -25.52 -11.98
N GLY A 152 11.90 -24.44 -11.37
CA GLY A 152 11.84 -23.14 -12.03
C GLY A 152 10.77 -23.02 -13.12
N THR A 153 9.87 -24.01 -13.27
CA THR A 153 8.70 -23.93 -14.17
C THR A 153 7.80 -22.74 -13.82
N ILE A 154 7.67 -22.43 -12.53
CA ILE A 154 7.12 -21.15 -12.07
C ILE A 154 8.28 -20.31 -11.55
N ALA A 155 8.57 -19.22 -12.25
CA ALA A 155 9.63 -18.28 -11.90
C ALA A 155 9.05 -16.91 -11.51
N SER A 156 9.93 -16.05 -11.00
CA SER A 156 9.58 -14.66 -10.71
C SER A 156 9.52 -13.84 -12.00
N GLY A 157 8.40 -13.17 -12.24
CA GLY A 157 8.28 -12.08 -13.19
C GLY A 157 8.51 -10.71 -12.56
N LYS A 158 7.65 -9.76 -12.90
CA LYS A 158 7.68 -8.39 -12.33
C LYS A 158 7.59 -8.46 -10.80
N LYS A 159 8.47 -7.72 -10.13
CA LYS A 159 8.50 -7.52 -8.68
C LYS A 159 8.43 -6.04 -8.36
N GLY A 160 7.91 -5.72 -7.18
CA GLY A 160 7.80 -4.35 -6.71
C GLY A 160 6.56 -4.20 -5.86
N PHE A 161 5.77 -3.15 -6.14
CA PHE A 161 4.64 -2.77 -5.32
C PHE A 161 3.34 -2.65 -6.12
N ARG A 162 2.26 -3.16 -5.53
CA ARG A 162 0.88 -2.75 -5.82
C ARG A 162 0.61 -1.49 -4.98
N VAL A 163 0.14 -0.43 -5.61
CA VAL A 163 -0.12 0.85 -4.92
C VAL A 163 -1.62 1.15 -4.93
N LEU A 164 -2.15 1.45 -3.75
CA LEU A 164 -3.55 1.76 -3.51
C LEU A 164 -3.68 3.21 -3.06
N LEU A 165 -4.65 3.95 -3.60
CA LEU A 165 -4.82 5.38 -3.38
C LEU A 165 -6.23 5.74 -2.89
N GLY A 166 -6.31 6.70 -1.97
CA GLY A 166 -7.55 7.36 -1.58
C GLY A 166 -8.43 6.58 -0.61
N GLY A 167 -7.85 5.76 0.27
CA GLY A 167 -8.56 5.08 1.35
C GLY A 167 -8.75 5.98 2.58
N LYS A 168 -9.90 5.87 3.23
CA LYS A 168 -10.12 6.47 4.56
C LYS A 168 -11.19 5.73 5.37
N LEU A 169 -11.02 5.79 6.68
CA LEU A 169 -12.10 5.60 7.64
C LEU A 169 -12.65 6.94 8.12
N GLY A 170 -13.75 6.91 8.86
CA GLY A 170 -14.43 8.09 9.40
C GLY A 170 -15.91 8.07 9.07
N ARG A 171 -16.56 9.24 9.13
CA ARG A 171 -18.03 9.36 8.91
C ARG A 171 -18.49 8.87 7.54
N ARG A 172 -17.64 8.96 6.53
CA ARG A 172 -17.88 8.49 5.16
C ARG A 172 -16.68 7.63 4.74
N PRO A 173 -16.66 6.33 5.09
CA PRO A 173 -15.54 5.45 4.77
C PRO A 173 -15.47 5.19 3.26
N ARG A 174 -14.26 4.97 2.76
CA ARG A 174 -13.96 4.65 1.36
C ARG A 174 -12.73 3.75 1.34
N LEU A 175 -12.79 2.64 0.59
CA LEU A 175 -11.61 1.83 0.32
C LEU A 175 -10.73 2.50 -0.74
N ALA A 176 -9.42 2.36 -0.59
CA ALA A 176 -8.44 2.78 -1.56
C ALA A 176 -8.59 1.98 -2.87
N ARG A 177 -8.34 2.64 -4.00
CA ARG A 177 -8.35 2.03 -5.33
C ARG A 177 -6.94 1.61 -5.72
N GLU A 178 -6.78 0.41 -6.23
CA GLU A 178 -5.48 -0.13 -6.67
C GLU A 178 -5.16 0.29 -8.10
N LEU A 179 -3.92 0.74 -8.34
CA LEU A 179 -3.39 0.95 -9.69
C LEU A 179 -3.14 -0.40 -10.38
N GLY A 180 -3.52 -0.53 -11.65
CA GLY A 180 -3.51 -1.78 -12.41
C GLY A 180 -2.14 -2.37 -12.77
N CYS A 181 -1.03 -1.95 -12.14
CA CYS A 181 0.31 -2.41 -12.47
C CYS A 181 1.20 -2.64 -11.24
N ILE A 182 2.36 -3.28 -11.48
CA ILE A 182 3.42 -3.45 -10.48
C ILE A 182 4.49 -2.38 -10.71
N LEU A 183 4.73 -1.59 -9.66
CA LEU A 183 5.64 -0.46 -9.70
C LEU A 183 6.96 -0.82 -9.05
N THR A 184 8.06 -0.38 -9.66
CA THR A 184 9.38 -0.40 -9.03
C THR A 184 9.43 0.60 -7.87
N ASP A 185 10.46 0.51 -7.03
CA ASP A 185 10.71 1.46 -5.95
C ASP A 185 10.68 2.92 -6.41
N ASP A 186 11.36 3.22 -7.53
CA ASP A 186 11.39 4.57 -8.08
C ASP A 186 10.01 5.06 -8.52
N LYS A 187 9.26 4.23 -9.24
CA LYS A 187 7.91 4.63 -9.67
C LYS A 187 6.97 4.80 -8.48
N ALA A 188 7.03 3.91 -7.48
CA ALA A 188 6.23 4.01 -6.27
C ALA A 188 6.57 5.28 -5.46
N PHE A 189 7.85 5.65 -5.40
CA PHE A 189 8.30 6.90 -4.78
C PHE A 189 7.76 8.14 -5.52
N GLU A 190 7.83 8.15 -6.85
CA GLU A 190 7.31 9.26 -7.64
C GLU A 190 5.78 9.40 -7.51
N ILE A 191 5.03 8.30 -7.42
CA ILE A 191 3.58 8.38 -7.12
C ILE A 191 3.31 9.06 -5.78
N VAL A 192 4.11 8.76 -4.75
CA VAL A 192 3.93 9.38 -3.44
C VAL A 192 4.15 10.89 -3.51
N LYS A 193 5.17 11.35 -4.24
CA LYS A 193 5.38 12.78 -4.51
C LYS A 193 4.18 13.41 -5.21
N GLU A 194 3.70 12.79 -6.29
CA GLU A 194 2.56 13.32 -7.04
C GLU A 194 1.29 13.39 -6.20
N CYS A 195 1.05 12.39 -5.33
CA CYS A 195 -0.06 12.41 -4.40
C CYS A 195 0.07 13.52 -3.35
N ILE A 196 1.27 13.78 -2.83
CA ILE A 196 1.52 14.89 -1.89
C ILE A 196 1.30 16.24 -2.60
N ASN A 197 1.81 16.40 -3.82
CA ASN A 197 1.59 17.60 -4.63
C ASN A 197 0.11 17.85 -4.90
N LEU A 198 -0.62 16.79 -5.29
CA LEU A 198 -2.06 16.85 -5.50
C LEU A 198 -2.80 17.20 -4.21
N TYR A 199 -2.39 16.61 -3.09
CA TYR A 199 -2.93 16.92 -1.76
C TYR A 199 -2.77 18.39 -1.40
N LYS A 200 -1.55 18.92 -1.52
CA LYS A 200 -1.26 20.32 -1.23
C LYS A 200 -2.01 21.29 -2.15
N ARG A 201 -2.19 20.93 -3.42
CA ARG A 201 -2.86 21.75 -4.43
C ARG A 201 -4.38 21.81 -4.24
N LYS A 202 -5.02 20.67 -3.95
CA LYS A 202 -6.50 20.56 -3.91
C LYS A 202 -7.09 20.59 -2.51
N SER A 203 -6.35 20.22 -1.46
CA SER A 203 -6.91 20.13 -0.12
C SER A 203 -7.14 21.51 0.49
N THR A 204 -8.39 21.76 0.85
CA THR A 204 -8.83 23.01 1.49
C THR A 204 -9.77 22.67 2.65
N GLY A 205 -9.69 23.44 3.73
CA GLY A 205 -10.55 23.27 4.90
C GLY A 205 -10.36 21.95 5.64
N GLY A 206 -9.16 21.35 5.58
CA GLY A 206 -8.82 20.12 6.29
C GLY A 206 -9.35 18.83 5.66
N LYS A 207 -9.78 18.85 4.39
CA LYS A 207 -10.19 17.63 3.68
C LYS A 207 -9.05 16.61 3.61
N ARG A 208 -9.38 15.33 3.77
CA ARG A 208 -8.46 14.20 3.57
C ARG A 208 -8.16 14.00 2.08
N PHE A 209 -7.03 13.39 1.77
CA PHE A 209 -6.66 13.03 0.38
C PHE A 209 -7.74 12.20 -0.31
N ALA A 210 -8.30 11.20 0.38
CA ALA A 210 -9.41 10.39 -0.13
C ALA A 210 -10.68 11.19 -0.53
N GLU A 211 -10.86 12.41 -0.02
CA GLU A 211 -12.00 13.28 -0.32
C GLU A 211 -11.78 14.22 -1.50
N ILE A 212 -10.51 14.43 -1.87
CA ILE A 212 -10.12 15.29 -2.99
C ILE A 212 -9.66 14.50 -4.21
N LEU A 213 -9.28 13.23 -4.04
CA LEU A 213 -8.90 12.34 -5.12
C LEU A 213 -10.15 11.89 -5.90
N ASP A 214 -10.33 12.49 -7.07
CA ASP A 214 -11.41 12.18 -8.01
C ASP A 214 -10.98 11.14 -9.06
N ASP A 215 -11.91 10.76 -9.94
CA ASP A 215 -11.65 9.75 -10.97
C ASP A 215 -10.69 10.24 -12.06
N ALA A 216 -10.69 11.53 -12.37
CA ALA A 216 -9.79 12.09 -13.36
C ALA A 216 -8.35 12.05 -12.85
N ASP A 217 -8.13 12.45 -11.59
CA ASP A 217 -6.82 12.36 -10.93
C ASP A 217 -6.29 10.92 -10.89
N PHE A 218 -7.16 9.97 -10.51
CA PHE A 218 -6.77 8.57 -10.43
C PHE A 218 -6.38 8.03 -11.80
N ASN A 219 -7.20 8.29 -12.83
CA ASN A 219 -6.95 7.80 -14.19
C ASN A 219 -5.71 8.45 -14.80
N GLU A 220 -5.41 9.73 -14.48
CA GLU A 220 -4.17 10.39 -14.88
C GLU A 220 -2.93 9.70 -14.26
N LEU A 221 -2.96 9.43 -12.95
CA LEU A 221 -1.90 8.70 -12.27
C LEU A 221 -1.74 7.29 -12.83
N GLU A 222 -2.83 6.56 -13.03
CA GLU A 222 -2.78 5.22 -13.61
C GLU A 222 -2.22 5.24 -15.03
N GLY A 223 -2.72 6.11 -15.90
CA GLY A 223 -2.22 6.22 -17.28
C GLY A 223 -0.74 6.60 -17.35
N ARG A 224 -0.26 7.49 -16.48
CA ARG A 224 1.14 7.93 -16.48
C ARG A 224 2.12 6.86 -15.97
N PHE A 225 1.71 6.06 -14.98
CA PHE A 225 2.62 5.12 -14.31
C PHE A 225 2.48 3.67 -14.78
N CYS A 226 1.27 3.28 -15.22
CA CYS A 226 0.92 1.95 -15.68
C CYS A 226 0.75 1.82 -17.21
N GLY A 227 0.63 2.95 -17.92
CA GLY A 227 0.64 3.00 -19.39
C GLY A 227 2.01 2.82 -20.03
#